data_AF-A0A238YXK8-F1
#
_entry.id   AF-A0A238YXK8-F1
#
_cell.length_a   1.000
_cell.length_b   1.000
_cell.length_c   1.000
_cell.angle_alpha   90.00
_cell.angle_beta   90.00
_cell.angle_gamma   90.00
#
_symmetry.space_group_name_H-M   'P 1'
#
loop_
_entity.id
_entity.type
_entity.pdbx_description
1 polymer ?
#
loop_
_entity_poly.entity_id
_entity_poly.type
_entity_poly.pdbx_seq_one_letter_code
_entity_poly.pdbx_strand_id
1 'polypeptide(L)'
;MSNLDRIAERLAAAEDAFAHADGRPKFEPEVNASRDAEPGEVAIQKACRLLEVVEGIDDLGAYYGAILEHSFIVIEQTLQGYLLARTGVDERELRNHTAPCELAKGRVPLEDRTLDRLAAVYR
;
A
#
# COMPACT_ATOMS: atom_id res chain seq x y z
N MET A 1 -7.07 38.72 18.13
CA MET A 1 -7.58 37.37 18.43
C MET A 1 -7.04 36.95 19.78
N SER A 2 -7.91 36.48 20.67
CA SER A 2 -7.52 36.04 22.01
C SER A 2 -6.83 34.67 21.96
N ASN A 3 -6.02 34.36 22.98
CA ASN A 3 -5.41 33.03 23.13
C ASN A 3 -6.47 31.92 23.22
N LEU A 4 -7.65 32.24 23.77
CA LEU A 4 -8.78 31.32 23.87
C LEU A 4 -9.39 30.98 22.50
N ASP A 5 -9.48 31.97 21.59
CA ASP A 5 -10.01 31.76 20.24
C ASP A 5 -9.09 30.80 19.46
N ARG A 6 -7.78 30.98 19.60
CA ARG A 6 -6.77 30.11 18.97
C ARG A 6 -6.76 28.69 19.54
N ILE A 7 -7.03 28.54 20.84
CA ILE A 7 -7.16 27.22 21.47
C ILE A 7 -8.44 26.53 20.99
N ALA A 8 -9.55 27.26 20.88
CA ALA A 8 -10.80 26.73 20.35
C ALA A 8 -10.67 26.29 18.88
N GLU A 9 -9.99 27.06 18.03
CA GLU A 9 -9.71 26.67 16.64
C GLU A 9 -8.86 25.39 16.55
N ARG A 10 -7.82 25.27 17.39
CA ARG A 10 -6.96 24.07 17.38
C ARG A 10 -7.68 22.85 17.95
N LEU A 11 -8.56 23.04 18.92
CA LEU A 11 -9.40 21.97 19.46
C LEU A 11 -10.42 21.52 18.41
N ALA A 12 -11.07 22.44 17.70
CA ALA A 12 -11.99 22.13 16.61
C ALA A 12 -11.28 21.40 15.45
N ALA A 13 -10.05 21.79 15.09
CA ALA A 13 -9.27 21.10 14.05
C ALA A 13 -8.84 19.68 14.49
N ALA A 14 -8.52 19.50 15.78
CA ALA A 14 -8.23 18.19 16.32
C ALA A 14 -9.51 17.32 16.40
N GLU A 15 -10.62 17.88 16.85
CA GLU A 15 -11.93 17.24 16.88
C GLU A 15 -12.42 16.90 15.47
N ASP A 16 -12.17 17.72 14.45
CA ASP A 16 -12.46 17.41 13.04
C ASP A 16 -11.60 16.24 12.53
N ALA A 17 -10.30 16.26 12.83
CA ALA A 17 -9.39 15.15 12.51
C ALA A 17 -9.77 13.84 13.22
N PHE A 18 -10.33 13.91 14.44
CA PHE A 18 -10.82 12.76 15.19
C PHE A 18 -12.28 12.40 14.87
N ALA A 19 -13.13 13.33 14.45
CA ALA A 19 -14.49 13.09 13.99
C ALA A 19 -14.52 12.48 12.58
N HIS A 20 -13.45 12.67 11.81
CA HIS A 20 -13.15 11.83 10.64
C HIS A 20 -12.88 10.35 11.01
N ALA A 21 -12.76 9.99 12.29
CA ALA A 21 -12.79 8.58 12.70
C ALA A 21 -14.19 7.93 12.57
N ASP A 22 -15.26 8.70 12.31
CA ASP A 22 -16.59 8.21 11.90
C ASP A 22 -16.81 8.25 10.36
N GLY A 23 -15.82 8.69 9.59
CA GLY A 23 -15.88 8.68 8.14
C GLY A 23 -15.63 7.27 7.61
N ARG A 24 -16.61 6.69 6.87
CA ARG A 24 -16.28 5.58 5.97
C ARG A 24 -15.03 5.98 5.19
N PRO A 25 -13.96 5.16 5.17
CA PRO A 25 -12.81 5.46 4.35
C PRO A 25 -13.30 5.80 2.96
N LYS A 26 -12.98 7.00 2.47
CA LYS A 26 -13.15 7.28 1.06
C LYS A 26 -12.07 6.48 0.36
N PHE A 27 -12.44 5.26 -0.06
CA PHE A 27 -11.57 4.41 -0.83
C PHE A 27 -11.15 5.16 -2.09
N GLU A 28 -9.89 4.99 -2.48
CA GLU A 28 -9.39 5.48 -3.76
C GLU A 28 -10.35 5.00 -4.86
N PRO A 29 -10.93 5.90 -5.67
CA PRO A 29 -12.03 5.57 -6.57
C PRO A 29 -11.64 4.54 -7.64
N GLU A 30 -10.34 4.41 -7.91
CA GLU A 30 -9.74 3.47 -8.87
C GLU A 30 -9.35 2.12 -8.23
N VAL A 31 -9.54 1.98 -6.91
CA VAL A 31 -9.34 0.73 -6.19
C VAL A 31 -10.71 0.13 -5.87
N ASN A 32 -10.96 -1.08 -6.35
CA ASN A 32 -12.20 -1.79 -6.12
C ASN A 32 -12.36 -2.11 -4.62
N ALA A 33 -13.30 -1.42 -3.98
CA ALA A 33 -13.64 -1.62 -2.57
C ALA A 33 -14.81 -2.61 -2.37
N SER A 34 -15.29 -3.24 -3.45
CA SER A 34 -16.35 -4.24 -3.38
C SER A 34 -15.86 -5.54 -2.75
N ARG A 35 -16.78 -6.27 -2.11
CA ARG A 35 -16.53 -7.65 -1.65
C ARG A 35 -16.43 -8.65 -2.81
N ASP A 36 -16.88 -8.25 -3.99
CA ASP A 36 -16.90 -9.07 -5.20
C ASP A 36 -15.69 -8.81 -6.12
N ALA A 37 -14.66 -8.13 -5.62
CA ALA A 37 -13.44 -7.92 -6.39
C ALA A 37 -12.78 -9.27 -6.73
N GLU A 38 -12.25 -9.40 -7.94
CA GLU A 38 -11.62 -10.63 -8.37
C GLU A 38 -10.33 -10.88 -7.55
N PRO A 39 -9.94 -12.15 -7.31
CA PRO A 39 -8.73 -12.46 -6.56
C PRO A 39 -7.50 -11.74 -7.11
N GLY A 40 -6.87 -10.91 -6.29
CA GLY A 40 -5.69 -10.13 -6.65
C GLY A 40 -5.97 -8.79 -7.35
N GLU A 41 -7.20 -8.52 -7.78
CA GLU A 41 -7.57 -7.26 -8.47
C GLU A 41 -7.17 -6.04 -7.66
N VAL A 42 -7.57 -6.01 -6.39
CA VAL A 42 -7.31 -4.89 -5.47
C VAL A 42 -5.81 -4.66 -5.28
N ALA A 43 -5.01 -5.73 -5.19
CA ALA A 43 -3.57 -5.63 -5.01
C ALA A 43 -2.91 -5.03 -6.26
N ILE A 44 -3.33 -5.47 -7.46
CA ILE A 44 -2.82 -4.91 -8.72
C ILE A 44 -3.23 -3.44 -8.89
N GLN A 45 -4.48 -3.06 -8.56
CA GLN A 45 -4.91 -1.67 -8.59
C GLN A 45 -4.10 -0.79 -7.64
N LYS A 46 -3.81 -1.26 -6.42
CA LYS A 46 -2.91 -0.57 -5.48
C LYS A 46 -1.51 -0.41 -6.06
N ALA A 47 -0.96 -1.44 -6.71
CA ALA A 47 0.35 -1.35 -7.37
C ALA A 47 0.36 -0.27 -8.47
N CYS A 48 -0.68 -0.21 -9.31
CA CYS A 48 -0.83 0.82 -10.34
C CYS A 48 -0.91 2.23 -9.73
N ARG A 49 -1.75 2.43 -8.70
CA ARG A 49 -1.84 3.72 -7.99
C ARG A 49 -0.52 4.15 -7.37
N LEU A 50 0.24 3.20 -6.81
CA LEU A 50 1.56 3.50 -6.23
C LEU A 50 2.59 3.89 -7.30
N LEU A 51 2.52 3.33 -8.51
CA LEU A 51 3.37 3.75 -9.63
C LEU A 51 3.11 5.22 -10.01
N GLU A 52 1.84 5.63 -10.09
CA GLU A 52 1.50 7.05 -10.35
C GLU A 52 1.99 7.98 -9.24
N VAL A 53 1.93 7.53 -7.98
CA VAL A 53 2.50 8.27 -6.85
C VAL A 53 4.02 8.39 -7.00
N VAL A 54 4.70 7.31 -7.38
CA VAL A 54 6.16 7.33 -7.63
C VAL A 54 6.51 8.33 -8.73
N GLU A 55 5.78 8.33 -9.84
CA GLU A 55 5.96 9.30 -10.94
C GLU A 55 5.78 10.73 -10.45
N GLY A 56 4.71 11.02 -9.69
CA GLY A 56 4.48 12.35 -9.14
C GLY A 56 5.53 12.80 -8.11
N ILE A 57 6.14 11.86 -7.38
CA ILE A 57 7.24 12.15 -6.45
C ILE A 57 8.54 12.41 -7.21
N ASP A 58 8.80 11.70 -8.30
CA ASP A 58 9.98 11.89 -9.14
C ASP A 58 10.01 13.28 -9.79
N ASP A 59 8.86 13.76 -10.25
CA ASP A 59 8.69 15.12 -10.80
C ASP A 59 9.11 16.23 -9.80
N LEU A 60 9.05 15.97 -8.48
CA LEU A 60 9.48 16.91 -7.45
C LEU A 60 11.01 16.90 -7.23
N GLY A 61 11.73 15.87 -7.70
CA GLY A 61 13.19 15.83 -7.82
C GLY A 61 14.01 15.72 -6.54
N ALA A 62 13.40 15.42 -5.38
CA ALA A 62 14.10 15.44 -4.08
C ALA A 62 13.87 14.22 -3.17
N TYR A 63 12.96 13.32 -3.53
CA TYR A 63 12.41 12.32 -2.60
C TYR A 63 12.74 10.87 -3.00
N TYR A 64 13.98 10.62 -3.40
CA TYR A 64 14.42 9.29 -3.88
C TYR A 64 14.22 8.15 -2.87
N GLY A 65 14.28 8.45 -1.57
CA GLY A 65 13.96 7.47 -0.53
C GLY A 65 12.50 7.01 -0.60
N ALA A 66 11.56 7.95 -0.75
CA ALA A 66 10.14 7.64 -0.91
C ALA A 66 9.89 6.86 -2.21
N ILE A 67 10.52 7.24 -3.32
CA ILE A 67 10.45 6.51 -4.59
C ILE A 67 10.88 5.05 -4.41
N LEU A 68 11.99 4.81 -3.71
CA LEU A 68 12.51 3.47 -3.46
C LEU A 68 11.55 2.64 -2.61
N GLU A 69 11.06 3.21 -1.50
CA GLU A 69 10.10 2.55 -0.60
C GLU A 69 8.81 2.17 -1.32
N HIS A 70 8.23 3.09 -2.09
CA HIS A 70 7.00 2.82 -2.84
C HIS A 70 7.23 1.79 -3.94
N SER A 71 8.40 1.79 -4.58
CA SER A 71 8.77 0.77 -5.57
C SER A 71 8.81 -0.64 -4.98
N PHE A 72 9.29 -0.81 -3.74
CA PHE A 72 9.22 -2.11 -3.06
C PHE A 72 7.79 -2.53 -2.75
N ILE A 73 6.94 -1.60 -2.33
CA ILE A 73 5.52 -1.88 -2.09
C ILE A 73 4.80 -2.26 -3.40
N VAL A 74 5.15 -1.62 -4.53
CA VAL A 74 4.62 -2.01 -5.86
C VAL A 74 4.96 -3.46 -6.18
N ILE A 75 6.21 -3.88 -5.94
CA ILE A 75 6.65 -5.27 -6.16
C ILE A 75 5.87 -6.22 -5.23
N GLU A 76 5.73 -5.87 -3.95
CA GLU A 76 4.98 -6.63 -2.96
C GLU A 76 3.51 -6.83 -3.39
N GLN A 77 2.84 -5.75 -3.78
CA GLN A 77 1.45 -5.77 -4.26
C GLN A 77 1.30 -6.59 -5.55
N THR A 78 2.31 -6.56 -6.43
CA THR A 78 2.32 -7.39 -7.65
C THR A 78 2.44 -8.87 -7.32
N LEU A 79 3.32 -9.25 -6.38
CA LEU A 79 3.44 -10.64 -5.90
C LEU A 79 2.15 -11.09 -5.21
N GLN A 80 1.57 -10.25 -4.35
CA GLN A 80 0.31 -10.52 -3.67
C GLN A 80 -0.82 -10.75 -4.67
N GLY A 81 -0.96 -9.87 -5.66
CA GLY A 81 -1.95 -9.99 -6.73
C GLY A 81 -1.82 -11.29 -7.51
N TYR A 82 -0.59 -11.65 -7.90
CA TYR A 82 -0.33 -12.92 -8.58
C TYR A 82 -0.69 -14.14 -7.72
N LEU A 83 -0.27 -14.16 -6.46
CA LEU A 83 -0.50 -15.30 -5.56
C LEU A 83 -2.01 -15.53 -5.32
N LEU A 84 -2.77 -14.46 -5.11
CA LEU A 84 -4.23 -14.50 -4.99
C LEU A 84 -4.89 -15.00 -6.29
N ALA A 85 -4.49 -14.43 -7.43
CA ALA A 85 -5.11 -14.74 -8.72
C ALA A 85 -4.77 -16.13 -9.26
N ARG A 86 -3.59 -16.67 -8.96
CA ARG A 86 -3.03 -17.84 -9.66
C ARG A 86 -2.75 -19.06 -8.79
N THR A 87 -2.61 -18.87 -7.48
CA THR A 87 -2.18 -19.96 -6.59
C THR A 87 -3.22 -20.32 -5.53
N GLY A 88 -4.28 -19.51 -5.38
CA GLY A 88 -5.34 -19.75 -4.40
C GLY A 88 -4.89 -19.58 -2.95
N VAL A 89 -3.79 -18.86 -2.71
CA VAL A 89 -3.31 -18.50 -1.37
C VAL A 89 -4.38 -17.68 -0.65
N ASP A 90 -4.59 -17.93 0.64
CA ASP A 90 -5.52 -17.14 1.45
C ASP A 90 -4.93 -15.73 1.68
N GLU A 91 -5.74 -14.70 1.48
CA GLU A 91 -5.36 -13.30 1.74
C GLU A 91 -4.80 -13.09 3.15
N ARG A 92 -5.26 -13.86 4.13
CA ARG A 92 -4.78 -13.82 5.53
C ARG A 92 -3.31 -14.18 5.66
N GLU A 93 -2.79 -15.00 4.75
CA GLU A 93 -1.37 -15.39 4.72
C GLU A 93 -0.47 -14.28 4.16
N LEU A 94 -1.04 -13.27 3.50
CA LEU A 94 -0.31 -12.19 2.83
C LEU A 94 -0.32 -10.87 3.63
N ARG A 95 -0.63 -10.92 4.92
CA ARG A 95 -0.81 -9.73 5.79
C ARG A 95 0.48 -9.12 6.34
N ASN A 96 1.64 -9.61 5.93
CA ASN A 96 2.93 -9.04 6.32
C ASN A 96 3.83 -8.84 5.09
N HIS A 97 4.77 -7.89 5.16
CA HIS A 97 5.57 -7.47 4.01
C HIS A 97 6.49 -8.55 3.44
N THR A 98 6.88 -9.55 4.23
CA THR A 98 7.78 -10.61 3.76
C THR A 98 7.05 -11.83 3.21
N ALA A 99 5.81 -12.08 3.61
CA ALA A 99 5.04 -13.26 3.23
C ALA A 99 4.81 -13.38 1.71
N PRO A 100 4.47 -12.31 0.96
CA PRO A 100 4.39 -12.39 -0.49
C PRO A 100 5.69 -12.86 -1.14
N CYS A 101 6.85 -12.43 -0.61
CA CYS A 101 8.16 -12.87 -1.12
C CYS A 101 8.43 -14.35 -0.81
N GLU A 102 8.14 -14.79 0.42
CA GLU A 102 8.35 -16.19 0.83
C GLU A 102 7.43 -17.15 0.06
N LEU A 103 6.16 -16.79 -0.09
CA LEU A 103 5.16 -17.62 -0.77
C LEU A 103 5.33 -17.63 -2.29
N ALA A 104 5.98 -16.63 -2.86
CA ALA A 104 6.28 -16.56 -4.28
C ALA A 104 7.39 -17.53 -4.73
N LYS A 105 8.21 -18.05 -3.82
CA LYS A 105 9.33 -18.96 -4.12
C LYS A 105 8.87 -20.17 -4.91
N GLY A 106 9.52 -20.43 -6.04
CA GLY A 106 9.13 -21.48 -7.00
C GLY A 106 7.75 -21.31 -7.67
N ARG A 107 7.06 -20.18 -7.49
CA ARG A 107 5.71 -19.92 -8.06
C ARG A 107 5.68 -18.76 -9.05
N VAL A 108 6.73 -17.94 -9.10
CA VAL A 108 6.85 -16.76 -9.98
C VAL A 108 8.13 -16.87 -10.84
N PRO A 109 8.26 -16.11 -11.94
CA PRO A 109 9.47 -16.09 -12.78
C PRO A 109 10.60 -15.25 -12.15
N LEU A 110 10.83 -15.39 -10.85
CA LEU A 110 11.94 -14.77 -10.12
C LEU A 110 12.70 -15.87 -9.38
N GLU A 111 14.02 -15.73 -9.30
CA GLU A 111 14.84 -16.63 -8.49
C GLU A 111 14.51 -16.47 -7.00
N ASP A 112 14.52 -17.57 -6.24
CA ASP A 112 14.30 -17.55 -4.78
C ASP A 112 15.28 -16.60 -4.07
N ARG A 113 16.53 -16.51 -4.54
CA ARG A 113 17.52 -15.56 -4.02
C ARG A 113 17.10 -14.10 -4.22
N THR A 114 16.40 -13.78 -5.30
CA THR A 114 15.87 -12.43 -5.53
C THR A 114 14.75 -12.12 -4.54
N LEU A 115 13.87 -13.09 -4.29
CA LEU A 115 12.80 -12.96 -3.30
C LEU A 115 13.36 -12.84 -1.86
N ASP A 116 14.42 -13.58 -1.53
CA ASP A 116 15.12 -13.44 -0.25
C ASP A 116 15.68 -12.03 -0.05
N ARG A 117 16.28 -11.45 -1.09
CA ARG A 117 16.84 -10.10 -1.05
C ARG A 117 15.75 -9.04 -0.91
N LEU A 118 14.61 -9.22 -1.57
CA LEU A 118 13.46 -8.33 -1.42
C LEU A 118 12.89 -8.40 0.00
N ALA A 119 12.70 -9.61 0.54
CA ALA A 119 12.21 -9.79 1.91
C ALA A 119 13.16 -9.21 2.97
N ALA A 120 14.47 -9.20 2.69
CA ALA A 120 15.48 -8.64 3.59
C ALA A 120 15.44 -7.10 3.69
N VAL A 121 14.80 -6.39 2.75
CA VAL A 121 14.65 -4.92 2.82
C VAL A 121 13.81 -4.50 4.04
N TYR A 122 12.92 -5.37 4.51
CA TYR A 122 11.99 -5.09 5.60
C TYR A 122 12.49 -5.54 6.99
N ARG A 123 13.77 -5.91 7.12
CA ARG A 123 14.37 -6.39 8.38
C ARG A 123 15.53 -5.50 8.82
#